data_AF-A0A0K0D6Q6-F1
#
_entry.id   AF-A0A0K0D6Q6-F1
#
_cell.length_a   1.000
_cell.length_b   1.000
_cell.length_c   1.000
_cell.angle_alpha   90.00
_cell.angle_beta   90.00
_cell.angle_gamma   90.00
#
_symmetry.space_group_name_H-M   'P 1'
#
loop_
_entity.id
_entity.type
_entity.pdbx_description
1 polymer ?
#
loop_
_entity_poly.entity_id
_entity_poly.type
_entity_poly.pdbx_seq_one_letter_code
_entity_poly.pdbx_strand_id
1 'polypeptide(L)'
;MPVPRKEIEHLSLEKLLDRARTQEHRNFFEKMTEKNFVFQSVTVTKRNGFHVTINISLAGNVNPREISQILNDLQPQWRASTQRKRKAEAMREAVLSS
;
A
#
# COMPACT_ATOMS: atom_id res chain seq x y z
N MET A 1 5.03 7.32 8.62
CA MET A 1 5.76 8.45 8.02
C MET A 1 5.45 8.50 6.52
N PRO A 2 5.22 9.67 5.89
CA PRO A 2 5.43 9.79 4.45
C PRO A 2 6.91 9.52 4.20
N VAL A 3 7.21 8.73 3.19
CA VAL A 3 8.58 8.31 2.91
C VAL A 3 9.10 9.27 1.85
N PRO A 4 10.15 10.05 2.13
CA PRO A 4 10.73 10.94 1.14
C PRO A 4 10.98 10.18 -0.16
N ARG A 5 10.61 10.76 -1.31
CA ARG A 5 10.81 10.12 -2.63
C ARG A 5 12.23 9.56 -2.79
N LYS A 6 13.23 10.30 -2.31
CA LYS A 6 14.65 9.93 -2.30
C LYS A 6 14.93 8.60 -1.56
N GLU A 7 14.16 8.29 -0.52
CA GLU A 7 14.33 7.06 0.26
C GLU A 7 13.69 5.84 -0.41
N ILE A 8 12.76 6.03 -1.34
CA ILE A 8 12.03 4.94 -2.01
C ILE A 8 12.62 4.64 -3.38
N GLU A 9 13.12 5.65 -4.08
CA GLU A 9 13.53 5.59 -5.49
C GLU A 9 14.68 4.61 -5.75
N HIS A 10 15.56 4.44 -4.75
CA HIS A 10 16.73 3.55 -4.81
C HIS A 10 16.46 2.15 -4.25
N LEU A 11 15.27 1.88 -3.71
CA LEU A 11 14.95 0.57 -3.15
C LEU A 11 14.76 -0.46 -4.26
N SER A 12 15.24 -1.69 -4.00
CA SER A 12 14.97 -2.83 -4.87
C SER A 12 13.47 -3.16 -4.87
N LEU A 13 13.00 -3.83 -5.94
CA LEU A 13 11.60 -4.27 -6.04
C LEU A 13 11.16 -5.12 -4.85
N GLU A 14 12.05 -5.96 -4.32
CA GLU A 14 11.80 -6.78 -3.13
C GLU A 14 11.60 -5.93 -1.88
N LYS A 15 12.45 -4.91 -1.66
CA LYS A 15 12.29 -3.99 -0.52
C LYS A 15 11.02 -3.16 -0.65
N LEU A 16 10.65 -2.78 -1.88
CA LEU A 16 9.39 -2.09 -2.14
C LEU A 16 8.18 -2.98 -1.84
N LEU A 17 8.25 -4.27 -2.20
CA LEU A 17 7.22 -5.25 -1.87
C LEU A 17 7.07 -5.46 -0.37
N ASP A 18 8.19 -5.67 0.32
CA ASP A 18 8.22 -5.91 1.76
C ASP A 18 7.66 -4.72 2.54
N ARG A 19 8.08 -3.52 2.14
CA ARG A 19 7.57 -2.27 2.69
C ARG A 19 6.05 -2.16 2.50
N ALA A 20 5.57 -2.39 1.28
CA ALA A 20 4.15 -2.34 0.98
C ALA A 20 3.33 -3.36 1.80
N ARG A 21 3.88 -4.55 2.06
CA ARG A 21 3.25 -5.56 2.92
C ARG A 21 3.22 -5.15 4.38
N THR A 22 4.30 -4.58 4.90
CA THR A 22 4.46 -4.30 6.33
C THR A 22 3.91 -2.94 6.75
N GLN A 23 3.76 -2.00 5.81
CA GLN A 23 3.41 -0.61 6.12
C GLN A 23 2.21 -0.11 5.31
N GLU A 24 2.33 0.08 4.00
CA GLU A 24 1.32 0.82 3.21
C GLU A 24 0.02 0.04 3.02
N HIS A 25 0.11 -1.28 2.79
CA HIS A 25 -1.00 -2.18 2.54
C HIS A 25 -1.13 -3.29 3.59
N ARG A 26 -0.52 -3.13 4.76
CA ARG A 26 -0.56 -4.12 5.85
C ARG A 26 -1.97 -4.62 6.15
N ASN A 27 -2.91 -3.69 6.39
CA ASN A 27 -4.30 -4.02 6.70
C ASN A 27 -4.98 -4.85 5.60
N PHE A 28 -4.55 -4.70 4.34
CA PHE A 28 -5.04 -5.53 3.24
C PHE A 28 -4.54 -6.97 3.36
N PHE A 29 -3.23 -7.17 3.56
CA PHE A 29 -2.66 -8.51 3.71
C PHE A 29 -3.20 -9.23 4.97
N GLU A 30 -3.41 -8.51 6.07
CA GLU A 30 -4.03 -9.04 7.28
C GLU A 30 -5.48 -9.50 7.01
N LYS A 31 -6.34 -8.64 6.45
CA LYS A 31 -7.72 -9.02 6.09
C LYS A 31 -7.80 -10.20 5.12
N MET A 32 -6.86 -10.28 4.18
CA MET A 32 -6.78 -11.40 3.25
C MET A 32 -6.44 -12.72 3.95
N THR A 33 -5.55 -12.64 4.96
CA THR A 33 -5.15 -13.79 5.78
C THR A 33 -6.29 -14.21 6.72
N GLU A 34 -6.98 -13.26 7.35
CA GLU A 34 -8.16 -13.52 8.21
C GLU A 34 -9.29 -14.24 7.46
N LYS A 35 -9.45 -13.96 6.17
CA LYS A 35 -10.42 -14.63 5.30
C LYS A 35 -9.91 -15.94 4.68
N ASN A 36 -8.74 -16.43 5.10
CA ASN A 36 -8.11 -17.64 4.58
C ASN A 36 -7.84 -17.62 3.07
N PHE A 37 -7.59 -16.44 2.48
CA PHE A 37 -7.15 -16.39 1.09
C PHE A 37 -5.72 -16.88 0.96
N VAL A 38 -5.49 -17.78 0.01
CA VAL A 38 -4.17 -18.34 -0.27
C VAL A 38 -3.51 -17.54 -1.40
N PHE A 39 -2.37 -16.92 -1.12
CA PHE A 39 -1.58 -16.22 -2.13
C PHE A 39 -0.82 -17.24 -2.98
N GLN A 40 -1.11 -17.30 -4.28
CA GLN A 40 -0.39 -18.12 -5.24
C GLN A 40 0.90 -17.44 -5.70
N SER A 41 0.80 -16.15 -6.04
CA SER A 41 1.96 -15.36 -6.44
C SER A 41 1.76 -13.89 -6.06
N VAL A 42 2.87 -13.23 -5.76
CA VAL A 42 2.90 -11.78 -5.54
C VAL A 42 4.09 -11.23 -6.30
N THR A 43 3.83 -10.40 -7.29
CA THR A 43 4.87 -9.81 -8.15
C THR A 43 4.80 -8.29 -8.09
N VAL A 44 5.91 -7.65 -8.40
CA VAL A 44 6.00 -6.20 -8.42
C VAL A 44 6.45 -5.74 -9.79
N THR A 45 5.75 -4.76 -10.34
CA THR A 45 6.08 -4.10 -11.59
C THR A 45 6.31 -2.62 -11.31
N LYS A 46 7.41 -2.08 -11.85
CA LYS A 46 7.70 -0.64 -11.84
C LYS A 46 7.18 -0.04 -13.13
N ARG A 47 6.37 1.01 -13.06
CA ARG A 47 5.97 1.80 -14.23
C ARG A 47 6.87 3.03 -14.37
N ASN A 48 6.82 3.69 -15.53
CA ASN A 48 7.46 5.01 -15.68
C ASN A 48 6.81 6.02 -14.74
N GLY A 49 7.63 6.86 -14.10
CA GLY A 49 7.25 7.61 -12.91
C GLY A 49 7.31 6.74 -11.65
N PHE A 50 7.22 7.35 -10.47
CA PHE A 50 7.45 6.71 -9.17
C PHE A 50 6.36 5.71 -8.73
N HIS A 51 5.74 5.01 -9.67
CA HIS A 51 4.61 4.13 -9.45
C HIS A 51 5.06 2.67 -9.45
N VAL A 52 4.76 2.00 -8.35
CA VAL A 52 4.97 0.57 -8.17
C VAL A 52 3.61 -0.09 -8.13
N THR A 53 3.43 -1.14 -8.93
CA THR A 53 2.21 -1.94 -8.96
C THR A 53 2.52 -3.33 -8.43
N ILE A 54 1.80 -3.73 -7.39
CA ILE A 54 1.88 -5.07 -6.81
C ILE A 54 0.74 -5.89 -7.41
N ASN A 55 1.10 -6.93 -8.15
CA ASN A 55 0.13 -7.88 -8.70
C ASN A 55 0.05 -9.08 -7.78
N ILE A 56 -1.16 -9.48 -7.42
CA ILE A 56 -1.42 -10.57 -6.49
C ILE A 56 -2.32 -11.58 -7.21
N SER A 57 -1.87 -12.83 -7.25
CA SER A 57 -2.68 -13.97 -7.68
C SER A 57 -3.08 -14.79 -6.47
N LEU A 58 -4.36 -15.14 -6.39
CA LEU A 58 -4.92 -15.95 -5.32
C LEU A 58 -5.23 -17.35 -5.85
N ALA A 59 -4.99 -18.36 -5.04
CA ALA A 59 -5.32 -19.74 -5.36
C ALA A 59 -6.76 -20.09 -4.95
N GLY A 60 -7.36 -21.03 -5.68
CA GLY A 60 -8.69 -21.57 -5.37
C GLY A 60 -9.85 -20.75 -5.91
N ASN A 61 -11.06 -21.08 -5.44
CA ASN A 61 -12.29 -20.42 -5.87
C ASN A 61 -12.55 -19.17 -5.01
N VAL A 62 -11.96 -18.05 -5.42
CA VAL A 62 -12.12 -16.76 -4.73
C VAL A 62 -13.35 -16.03 -5.23
N ASN A 63 -14.26 -15.68 -4.34
CA ASN A 63 -15.43 -14.87 -4.68
C ASN A 63 -15.02 -13.39 -4.91
N PRO A 64 -15.22 -12.83 -6.12
CA PRO A 64 -14.86 -11.44 -6.40
C PRO A 64 -15.58 -10.41 -5.52
N ARG A 65 -16.78 -10.75 -5.00
CA ARG A 65 -17.53 -9.86 -4.09
C ARG A 65 -16.81 -9.66 -2.76
N GLU A 66 -16.16 -10.70 -2.25
CA GLU A 66 -15.44 -10.63 -0.98
C GLU A 66 -14.21 -9.73 -1.10
N ILE A 67 -13.48 -9.85 -2.21
CA ILE A 67 -12.35 -8.95 -2.52
C ILE A 67 -12.83 -7.50 -2.63
N SER A 68 -13.94 -7.29 -3.35
CA SER A 68 -14.54 -5.95 -3.50
C SER A 68 -14.93 -5.34 -2.16
N GLN A 69 -15.47 -6.15 -1.25
CA GLN A 69 -15.85 -5.69 0.08
C GLN A 69 -14.63 -5.31 0.93
N ILE A 70 -13.56 -6.11 0.90
CA ILE A 70 -12.29 -5.78 1.58
C ILE A 70 -11.74 -4.45 1.08
N LEU A 71 -11.73 -4.24 -0.24
CA LEU A 71 -11.23 -3.00 -0.84
C LEU A 71 -12.09 -1.79 -0.43
N ASN A 72 -13.41 -1.94 -0.44
CA ASN A 72 -14.35 -0.88 -0.04
C ASN A 72 -14.21 -0.52 1.45
N ASP A 73 -13.96 -1.49 2.32
CA ASP A 73 -13.74 -1.23 3.75
C ASP A 73 -12.44 -0.47 4.03
N LEU A 74 -11.40 -0.75 3.24
CA LEU A 74 -10.07 -0.16 3.41
C LEU A 74 -9.93 1.20 2.72
N GLN A 75 -10.72 1.47 1.68
CA GLN A 75 -10.64 2.70 0.91
C GLN A 75 -10.78 3.98 1.76
N PRO A 76 -11.74 4.08 2.70
CA PRO A 76 -11.86 5.24 3.59
C PRO A 76 -10.63 5.43 4.48
N GLN A 77 -10.07 4.33 4.99
CA GLN A 77 -8.90 4.36 5.88
C GLN A 77 -7.66 4.85 5.13
N TRP A 78 -7.46 4.39 3.90
CA TRP A 78 -6.37 4.86 3.03
C TRP A 78 -6.53 6.34 2.68
N ARG A 79 -7.74 6.78 2.34
CA ARG A 79 -8.02 8.20 2.07
C ARG A 79 -7.74 9.08 3.29
N ALA A 80 -8.22 8.68 4.47
CA ALA A 80 -8.01 9.41 5.72
C ALA A 80 -6.53 9.46 6.12
N SER A 81 -5.80 8.35 5.97
CA SER A 81 -4.35 8.28 6.22
C SER A 81 -3.58 9.22 5.30
N THR A 82 -3.89 9.22 4.01
CA THR A 82 -3.26 10.12 3.03
C THR A 82 -3.57 11.59 3.31
N GLN A 83 -4.81 11.92 3.69
CA GLN A 83 -5.20 13.29 4.01
C GLN A 83 -4.51 13.80 5.29
N ARG A 84 -4.42 12.97 6.34
CA ARG A 84 -3.69 13.31 7.58
C ARG A 84 -2.20 13.52 7.29
N LYS A 85 -1.59 12.67 6.46
CA LYS A 85 -0.18 12.81 6.06
C LYS A 85 0.07 14.14 5.33
N ARG A 86 -0.76 14.50 4.35
CA ARG A 86 -0.64 15.78 3.62
C ARG A 86 -0.72 16.99 4.55
N LYS A 87 -1.64 16.98 5.53
CA LYS A 87 -1.76 18.07 6.51
C LYS A 87 -0.54 18.20 7.41
N ALA A 88 0.00 17.08 7.89
CA ALA A 88 1.18 17.07 8.74
C ALA A 88 2.45 17.54 8.00
N GLU A 89 2.55 17.23 6.70
CA GLU A 89 3.66 17.65 5.84
C GLU A 89 3.60 19.16 5.57
N ALA A 90 2.44 19.69 5.20
CA ALA A 90 2.24 21.13 5.01
C ALA A 90 2.55 21.94 6.28
N MET A 91 2.19 21.42 7.47
CA MET A 91 2.49 22.06 8.75
C MET A 91 3.98 22.03 9.08
N ARG A 92 4.70 20.95 8.74
CA ARG A 92 6.16 20.85 8.92
C ARG A 92 6.93 21.78 7.99
N GLU A 93 6.52 21.88 6.73
CA GLU A 93 7.12 22.80 5.78
C GLU A 93 6.95 24.25 6.25
N ALA A 94 5.75 24.63 6.68
CA ALA A 94 5.48 25.97 7.22
C ALA A 94 6.37 26.34 8.42
N VAL A 95 6.66 25.39 9.31
CA VAL A 95 7.52 25.59 10.50
C VAL A 95 9.01 25.66 10.13
N LEU A 96 9.45 24.97 9.08
CA LEU A 96 10.85 25.00 8.63
C LEU A 96 11.17 26.21 7.73
N SER A 97 10.15 26.83 7.14
CA SER A 97 10.26 28.05 6.34
C SER A 97 9.99 29.35 7.12
N SER A 98 9.77 29.25 8.44
CA SER A 98 9.61 30.37 9.38
C SER A 98 10.86 30.54 10.24
#